data_AF-A0A7C2KNW1-F1
#
_entry.id   AF-A0A7C2KNW1-F1
#
_cell.length_a   1.000
_cell.length_b   1.000
_cell.length_c   1.000
_cell.angle_alpha   90.00
_cell.angle_beta   90.00
_cell.angle_gamma   90.00
#
_symmetry.space_group_name_H-M   'P 1'
#
loop_
_entity.id
_entity.type
_entity.pdbx_description
1 polymer ?
#
loop_
_entity_poly.entity_id
_entity_poly.type
_entity_poly.pdbx_seq_one_letter_code
_entity_poly.pdbx_strand_id
1 'polypeptide(L)'
;MRRRDFLATSAVIGLSVSLHAQEADAETKAFEAAVPVIAAVQQHMFPEGGKLPSAKAMDTVTFLKETITHASYDRDIRRFVIEGAQELERRTQDKFLTMDDVQKEAALRSYEETRYGSNWLARIMTLTMEAILSDPIYGSNIGQEGWKAVGSFGGSPRPKERYIEL
;
A
#
# COMPACT_ATOMS: atom_id res chain seq x y z
N MET A 1 -34.48 -2.66 -34.43
CA MET A 1 -34.50 -2.81 -32.96
C MET A 1 -35.86 -2.34 -32.44
N ARG A 2 -36.58 -3.13 -31.63
CA ARG A 2 -37.88 -2.68 -31.09
C ARG A 2 -37.64 -1.77 -29.88
N ARG A 3 -38.50 -0.76 -29.68
CA ARG A 3 -38.39 0.23 -28.58
C ARG A 3 -38.22 -0.40 -27.19
N ARG A 4 -38.86 -1.55 -26.95
CA ARG A 4 -38.72 -2.32 -25.70
C ARG A 4 -37.33 -2.93 -25.51
N ASP A 5 -36.73 -3.43 -26.57
CA ASP A 5 -35.38 -4.03 -26.53
C ASP A 5 -34.33 -2.95 -26.27
N PHE A 6 -34.51 -1.76 -26.85
CA PHE A 6 -33.66 -0.60 -26.61
C PHE A 6 -33.74 -0.12 -25.15
N LEU A 7 -34.95 0.06 -24.60
CA LEU A 7 -35.12 0.51 -23.21
C LEU A 7 -34.57 -0.51 -22.19
N ALA A 8 -34.77 -1.80 -22.43
CA ALA A 8 -34.22 -2.85 -21.57
C ALA A 8 -32.68 -2.86 -21.61
N THR A 9 -32.08 -2.73 -22.79
CA THR A 9 -30.61 -2.72 -22.95
C THR A 9 -30.01 -1.47 -22.29
N SER A 10 -30.61 -0.30 -22.49
CA SER A 10 -30.16 0.96 -21.88
C SER A 10 -30.26 0.96 -20.35
N ALA A 11 -31.28 0.33 -19.78
CA ALA A 11 -31.42 0.21 -18.32
C ALA A 11 -30.35 -0.70 -17.70
N VAL A 12 -30.00 -1.81 -18.35
CA VAL A 12 -28.95 -2.73 -17.88
C VAL A 12 -27.56 -2.08 -17.93
N ILE A 13 -27.28 -1.32 -19.00
CA ILE A 13 -26.01 -0.56 -19.12
C ILE A 13 -25.93 0.50 -18.02
N GLY A 14 -27.01 1.27 -17.78
CA GLY A 14 -27.03 2.32 -16.75
C GLY A 14 -26.80 1.77 -15.33
N LEU A 15 -27.41 0.62 -15.00
CA LEU A 15 -27.22 -0.05 -13.71
C LEU A 15 -25.78 -0.54 -13.54
N SER A 16 -25.20 -1.16 -14.58
CA SER A 16 -23.84 -1.70 -14.55
C SER A 16 -22.79 -0.60 -14.35
N VAL A 17 -22.94 0.55 -15.01
CA VAL A 17 -22.05 1.71 -14.85
C VAL A 17 -22.14 2.28 -13.44
N SER A 18 -23.36 2.36 -12.88
CA SER A 18 -23.57 2.91 -11.54
C SER A 18 -22.98 2.01 -10.45
N LEU A 19 -23.13 0.70 -10.59
CA LEU A 19 -22.53 -0.29 -9.68
C LEU A 19 -20.99 -0.23 -9.73
N HIS A 20 -20.41 -0.18 -10.94
CA HIS A 20 -18.97 -0.10 -11.09
C HIS A 20 -18.39 1.20 -10.52
N ALA A 21 -19.08 2.32 -10.72
CA ALA A 21 -18.68 3.61 -10.14
C ALA A 21 -18.72 3.59 -8.60
N GLN A 22 -19.74 2.95 -8.01
CA GLN A 22 -19.85 2.82 -6.57
C GLN A 22 -18.77 1.92 -5.97
N GLU A 23 -18.42 0.82 -6.63
CA GLU A 23 -17.32 -0.06 -6.21
C GLU A 23 -15.97 0.65 -6.25
N ALA A 24 -15.70 1.41 -7.31
CA ALA A 24 -14.46 2.19 -7.45
C ALA A 24 -14.32 3.28 -6.37
N ASP A 25 -15.40 3.97 -6.03
CA ASP A 25 -15.43 4.96 -4.95
C ASP A 25 -15.19 4.30 -3.57
N ALA A 26 -15.81 3.14 -3.32
CA ALA A 26 -15.62 2.39 -2.08
C ALA A 26 -14.18 1.87 -1.92
N GLU A 27 -13.57 1.35 -3.01
CA GLU A 27 -12.17 0.91 -3.00
C GLU A 27 -11.22 2.08 -2.74
N THR A 28 -11.45 3.23 -3.38
CA THR A 28 -10.63 4.43 -3.18
C THR A 28 -10.69 4.90 -1.73
N LYS A 29 -11.89 4.97 -1.15
CA LYS A 29 -12.06 5.33 0.27
C LYS A 29 -11.41 4.33 1.22
N ALA A 30 -11.57 3.03 0.95
CA ALA A 30 -10.94 1.97 1.73
C ALA A 30 -9.40 2.08 1.67
N PHE A 31 -8.87 2.38 0.48
CA PHE A 31 -7.44 2.59 0.30
C PHE A 31 -6.93 3.80 1.09
N GLU A 32 -7.55 4.97 0.94
CA GLU A 32 -7.13 6.17 1.68
C GLU A 32 -7.23 6.00 3.20
N ALA A 33 -8.20 5.22 3.69
CA ALA A 33 -8.29 4.87 5.11
C ALA A 33 -7.18 3.88 5.56
N ALA A 34 -6.76 2.96 4.68
CA ALA A 34 -5.71 2.00 4.97
C ALA A 34 -4.29 2.60 4.96
N VAL A 35 -4.05 3.61 4.13
CA VAL A 35 -2.75 4.29 3.98
C VAL A 35 -2.11 4.69 5.32
N PRO A 36 -2.76 5.44 6.23
CA PRO A 36 -2.13 5.85 7.48
C PRO A 36 -1.78 4.67 8.39
N VAL A 37 -2.59 3.61 8.37
CA VAL A 37 -2.35 2.37 9.12
C VAL A 37 -1.10 1.69 8.60
N ILE A 38 -1.01 1.52 7.27
CA ILE A 38 0.15 0.92 6.64
C ILE A 38 1.40 1.77 6.92
N ALA A 39 1.31 3.10 6.78
CA ALA A 39 2.41 4.01 7.09
C ALA A 39 2.92 3.85 8.52
N ALA A 40 2.02 3.71 9.50
CA ALA A 40 2.39 3.45 10.90
C ALA A 40 3.08 2.08 11.06
N VAL A 41 2.62 1.03 10.35
CA VAL A 41 3.29 -0.28 10.34
C VAL A 41 4.67 -0.20 9.71
N GLN A 42 4.82 0.46 8.55
CA GLN A 42 6.12 0.63 7.88
C GLN A 42 7.11 1.37 8.80
N GLN A 43 6.67 2.44 9.45
CA GLN A 43 7.49 3.21 10.38
C GLN A 43 7.88 2.40 11.62
N HIS A 44 6.98 1.55 12.12
CA HIS A 44 7.28 0.67 13.24
C HIS A 44 8.32 -0.40 12.86
N MET A 45 8.21 -0.98 11.66
CA MET A 45 9.17 -1.97 11.15
C MET A 45 10.55 -1.35 10.83
N PHE A 46 10.58 -0.11 10.35
CA PHE A 46 11.79 0.61 9.96
C PHE A 46 11.83 1.98 10.67
N PRO A 47 12.18 1.99 11.98
CA PRO A 47 12.20 3.21 12.78
C PRO A 47 13.44 4.08 12.51
N GLU A 48 13.41 5.31 13.00
CA GLU A 48 14.59 6.19 13.05
C GLU A 48 15.73 5.54 13.85
N GLY A 49 16.97 5.77 13.43
CA GLY A 49 18.16 5.22 14.10
C GLY A 49 18.39 3.70 13.89
N GLY A 50 17.58 3.06 13.03
CA GLY A 50 17.81 1.70 12.58
C GLY A 50 19.06 1.53 11.71
N LYS A 51 19.40 0.28 11.37
CA LYS A 51 20.50 -0.03 10.42
C LYS A 51 20.20 0.44 8.99
N LEU A 52 18.91 0.38 8.62
CA LEU A 52 18.40 0.96 7.40
C LEU A 52 17.76 2.32 7.73
N PRO A 53 17.71 3.26 6.77
CA PRO A 53 16.98 4.49 6.95
C PRO A 53 15.51 4.21 7.27
N SER A 54 14.88 5.13 8.01
CA SER A 54 13.49 4.95 8.42
C SER A 54 12.53 4.97 7.23
N ALA A 55 11.38 4.32 7.38
CA ALA A 55 10.32 4.35 6.37
C ALA A 55 9.90 5.80 6.03
N LYS A 56 9.77 6.65 7.06
CA LYS A 56 9.49 8.07 6.90
C LYS A 56 10.60 8.82 6.17
N ALA A 57 11.87 8.61 6.53
CA ALA A 57 12.98 9.28 5.88
C ALA A 57 13.06 8.93 4.38
N MET A 58 12.69 7.71 4.01
CA MET A 58 12.70 7.22 2.64
C MET A 58 11.40 7.44 1.88
N ASP A 59 10.40 8.11 2.45
CA ASP A 59 9.08 8.32 1.83
C ASP A 59 8.44 7.03 1.24
N THR A 60 8.42 5.96 2.04
CA THR A 60 7.92 4.65 1.58
C THR A 60 6.43 4.65 1.28
N VAL A 61 5.69 5.62 1.81
CA VAL A 61 4.25 5.77 1.58
C VAL A 61 3.98 6.25 0.15
N THR A 62 4.79 7.18 -0.38
CA THR A 62 4.67 7.61 -1.77
C THR A 62 4.86 6.43 -2.72
N PHE A 63 5.93 5.65 -2.54
CA PHE A 63 6.19 4.44 -3.34
C PHE A 63 5.04 3.43 -3.24
N LEU A 64 4.52 3.18 -2.03
CA LEU A 64 3.38 2.30 -1.82
C LEU A 64 2.16 2.77 -2.63
N LYS A 65 1.76 4.04 -2.46
CA LYS A 65 0.59 4.61 -3.16
C LYS A 65 0.71 4.43 -4.65
N GLU A 66 1.85 4.84 -5.18
CA GLU A 66 2.18 4.77 -6.59
C GLU A 66 2.18 3.33 -7.13
N THR A 67 2.85 2.42 -6.44
CA THR A 67 2.97 1.03 -6.86
C THR A 67 1.61 0.34 -6.89
N ILE A 68 0.83 0.44 -5.81
CA ILE A 68 -0.39 -0.36 -5.72
C ILE A 68 -1.55 0.23 -6.50
N THR A 69 -1.56 1.55 -6.76
CA THR A 69 -2.60 2.21 -7.58
C THR A 69 -2.37 2.04 -9.08
N HIS A 70 -1.14 1.72 -9.51
CA HIS A 70 -0.84 1.50 -10.91
C HIS A 70 -1.74 0.43 -11.56
N ALA A 71 -2.17 0.66 -12.80
CA ALA A 71 -3.18 -0.16 -13.48
C ALA A 71 -2.71 -1.60 -13.74
N SER A 72 -1.40 -1.82 -13.87
CA SER A 72 -0.82 -3.16 -14.04
C SER A 72 -0.56 -3.90 -12.73
N TYR A 73 -0.75 -3.24 -11.59
CA TYR A 73 -0.55 -3.87 -10.29
C TYR A 73 -1.66 -4.91 -10.05
N ASP A 74 -1.27 -6.04 -9.49
CA ASP A 74 -2.21 -7.14 -9.25
C ASP A 74 -3.33 -6.69 -8.31
N ARG A 75 -4.58 -6.81 -8.77
CA ARG A 75 -5.76 -6.33 -8.06
C ARG A 75 -6.03 -7.12 -6.78
N ASP A 76 -5.71 -8.41 -6.76
CA ASP A 76 -5.90 -9.26 -5.59
C ASP A 76 -4.84 -8.92 -4.54
N ILE A 77 -3.60 -8.63 -4.95
CA ILE A 77 -2.56 -8.14 -4.04
C ILE A 77 -2.93 -6.75 -3.50
N ARG A 78 -3.44 -5.84 -4.33
CA ARG A 78 -3.93 -4.52 -3.88
C ARG A 78 -5.01 -4.68 -2.81
N ARG A 79 -6.02 -5.52 -3.09
CA ARG A 79 -7.12 -5.82 -2.16
C ARG A 79 -6.57 -6.38 -0.85
N PHE A 80 -5.66 -7.34 -0.92
CA PHE A 80 -5.00 -7.93 0.24
C PHE A 80 -4.27 -6.91 1.11
N VAL A 81 -3.55 -5.97 0.50
CA VAL A 81 -2.86 -4.89 1.23
C VAL A 81 -3.86 -4.00 1.98
N ILE A 82 -4.96 -3.61 1.34
CA ILE A 82 -6.02 -2.77 1.93
C ILE A 82 -6.74 -3.50 3.06
N GLU A 83 -7.22 -4.71 2.80
CA GLU A 83 -8.00 -5.50 3.76
C GLU A 83 -7.20 -5.85 5.01
N GLY A 84 -5.90 -6.13 4.88
CA GLY A 84 -5.10 -6.45 6.05
C GLY A 84 -4.82 -5.27 6.96
N ALA A 85 -4.85 -4.03 6.44
CA ALA A 85 -4.85 -2.83 7.28
C ALA A 85 -6.19 -2.70 8.04
N GLN A 86 -7.31 -2.95 7.36
CA GLN A 86 -8.64 -2.89 7.97
C GLN A 86 -8.83 -3.96 9.05
N GLU A 87 -8.31 -5.18 8.82
CA GLU A 87 -8.36 -6.24 9.82
C GLU A 87 -7.48 -5.93 11.03
N LEU A 88 -6.32 -5.29 10.85
CA LEU A 88 -5.48 -4.81 11.95
C LEU A 88 -6.22 -3.73 12.78
N GLU A 89 -6.84 -2.75 12.14
CA GLU A 89 -7.67 -1.75 12.84
C GLU A 89 -8.81 -2.41 13.61
N ARG A 90 -9.56 -3.33 12.98
CA ARG A 90 -10.61 -4.09 13.67
C ARG A 90 -10.11 -4.85 14.90
N ARG A 91 -8.95 -5.51 14.81
CA ARG A 91 -8.32 -6.24 15.92
C ARG A 91 -7.93 -5.33 17.07
N THR A 92 -7.57 -4.09 16.75
CA THR A 92 -7.19 -3.07 17.72
C THR A 92 -8.35 -2.15 18.10
N GLN A 93 -9.57 -2.43 17.66
CA GLN A 93 -10.77 -1.61 17.89
C GLN A 93 -10.59 -0.16 17.41
N ASP A 94 -10.02 0.00 16.21
CA ASP A 94 -9.75 1.27 15.55
C ASP A 94 -8.79 2.20 16.32
N LYS A 95 -7.88 1.61 17.12
CA LYS A 95 -6.95 2.36 17.99
C LYS A 95 -5.49 2.25 17.58
N PHE A 96 -5.13 1.42 16.59
CA PHE A 96 -3.73 1.15 16.26
C PHE A 96 -2.93 2.43 15.99
N LEU A 97 -3.50 3.41 15.30
CA LEU A 97 -2.85 4.70 15.04
C LEU A 97 -2.54 5.53 16.31
N THR A 98 -3.32 5.33 17.38
CA THR A 98 -3.18 6.07 18.65
C THR A 98 -2.34 5.34 19.69
N MET A 99 -1.97 4.09 19.43
CA MET A 99 -1.13 3.28 20.30
C MET A 99 0.31 3.81 20.34
N ASP A 100 0.96 3.65 21.50
CA ASP A 100 2.41 3.83 21.63
C ASP A 100 3.19 2.67 20.97
N ASP A 101 4.51 2.79 20.90
CA ASP A 101 5.36 1.82 20.20
C ASP A 101 5.32 0.42 20.84
N VAL A 102 5.18 0.33 22.17
CA VAL A 102 5.10 -0.95 22.88
C VAL A 102 3.77 -1.65 22.58
N GLN A 103 2.69 -0.88 22.59
CA GLN A 103 1.35 -1.35 22.23
C GLN A 103 1.27 -1.78 20.76
N LYS A 104 1.89 -1.01 19.85
CA LYS A 104 1.99 -1.37 18.43
C LYS A 104 2.75 -2.67 18.23
N GLU A 105 3.92 -2.83 18.86
CA GLU A 105 4.69 -4.08 18.77
C GLU A 105 3.85 -5.27 19.25
N ALA A 106 3.18 -5.15 20.40
CA ALA A 106 2.33 -6.23 20.92
C ALA A 106 1.16 -6.58 19.98
N ALA A 107 0.50 -5.57 19.40
CA ALA A 107 -0.58 -5.76 18.45
C ALA A 107 -0.08 -6.45 17.16
N LEU A 108 1.06 -6.03 16.63
CA LEU A 108 1.65 -6.61 15.42
C LEU A 108 2.12 -8.05 15.65
N ARG A 109 2.69 -8.37 16.82
CA ARG A 109 3.06 -9.74 17.18
C ARG A 109 1.85 -10.66 17.29
N SER A 110 0.78 -10.20 17.95
CA SER A 110 -0.47 -10.96 17.99
C SER A 110 -1.09 -11.13 16.60
N TYR A 111 -0.93 -10.14 15.71
CA TYR A 111 -1.40 -10.26 14.33
C TYR A 111 -0.56 -11.27 13.52
N GLU A 112 0.76 -11.27 13.71
CA GLU A 112 1.72 -12.20 13.13
C GLU A 112 1.43 -13.67 13.48
N GLU A 113 0.87 -13.95 14.65
CA GLU A 113 0.47 -15.32 15.05
C GLU A 113 -0.63 -15.91 14.15
N THR A 114 -1.36 -15.06 13.42
CA THR A 114 -2.35 -15.53 12.44
C THR A 114 -1.71 -15.74 11.08
N ARG A 115 -2.16 -16.78 10.35
CA ARG A 115 -1.68 -17.02 8.97
C ARG A 115 -1.90 -15.80 8.06
N TYR A 116 -3.03 -15.13 8.20
CA TYR A 116 -3.36 -13.95 7.40
C TYR A 116 -2.45 -12.75 7.76
N GLY A 117 -2.31 -12.44 9.05
CA GLY A 117 -1.47 -11.34 9.51
C GLY A 117 0.01 -11.55 9.24
N SER A 118 0.54 -12.77 9.43
CA SER A 118 1.93 -13.10 9.04
C SER A 118 2.19 -12.83 7.56
N ASN A 119 1.31 -13.30 6.66
CA ASN A 119 1.43 -13.05 5.23
C ASN A 119 1.32 -11.56 4.88
N TRP A 120 0.44 -10.84 5.58
CA TRP A 120 0.23 -9.42 5.34
C TRP A 120 1.44 -8.59 5.79
N LEU A 121 1.95 -8.84 7.00
CA LEU A 121 3.15 -8.18 7.53
C LEU A 121 4.37 -8.46 6.65
N ALA A 122 4.53 -9.69 6.14
CA ALA A 122 5.58 -10.03 5.19
C ALA A 122 5.45 -9.23 3.87
N ARG A 123 4.22 -9.04 3.37
CA ARG A 123 3.97 -8.19 2.19
C ARG A 123 4.30 -6.73 2.46
N ILE A 124 3.88 -6.17 3.60
CA ILE A 124 4.20 -4.78 3.97
C ILE A 124 5.71 -4.59 4.12
N MET A 125 6.40 -5.53 4.77
CA MET A 125 7.87 -5.51 4.87
C MET A 125 8.51 -5.52 3.49
N THR A 126 8.05 -6.39 2.58
CA THR A 126 8.56 -6.47 1.20
C THR A 126 8.39 -5.14 0.47
N LEU A 127 7.18 -4.56 0.46
CA LEU A 127 6.90 -3.28 -0.19
C LEU A 127 7.73 -2.13 0.41
N THR A 128 7.99 -2.18 1.71
CA THR A 128 8.81 -1.17 2.39
C THR A 128 10.28 -1.30 2.02
N MET A 129 10.82 -2.52 1.94
CA MET A 129 12.18 -2.75 1.46
C MET A 129 12.33 -2.38 -0.02
N GLU A 130 11.34 -2.71 -0.86
CA GLU A 130 11.29 -2.27 -2.25
C GLU A 130 11.37 -0.75 -2.34
N ALA A 131 10.57 -0.03 -1.55
CA ALA A 131 10.62 1.43 -1.49
C ALA A 131 12.01 1.94 -1.07
N ILE A 132 12.54 1.48 0.07
CA ILE A 132 13.84 1.88 0.61
C ILE A 132 14.99 1.61 -0.38
N LEU A 133 14.90 0.54 -1.17
CA LEU A 133 15.96 0.11 -2.09
C LEU A 133 15.65 0.42 -3.56
N SER A 134 14.54 1.09 -3.86
CA SER A 134 14.14 1.45 -5.22
C SER A 134 15.04 2.54 -5.80
N ASP A 135 14.94 2.74 -7.12
CA ASP A 135 15.56 3.91 -7.73
C ASP A 135 14.87 5.20 -7.22
N PRO A 136 15.62 6.23 -6.78
CA PRO A 136 15.04 7.47 -6.26
C PRO A 136 14.06 8.17 -7.20
N ILE A 137 14.13 7.91 -8.51
CA ILE A 137 13.16 8.45 -9.47
C ILE A 137 11.71 8.05 -9.13
N TYR A 138 11.50 6.94 -8.43
CA TYR A 138 10.18 6.48 -8.00
C TYR A 138 9.68 7.16 -6.72
N GLY A 139 10.34 8.24 -6.26
CA GLY A 139 9.85 9.06 -5.15
C GLY A 139 10.15 8.48 -3.75
N SER A 140 10.98 7.44 -3.67
CA SER A 140 11.48 6.87 -2.42
C SER A 140 13.01 6.77 -2.45
N ASN A 141 13.63 6.02 -1.52
CA ASN A 141 15.10 5.92 -1.39
C ASN A 141 15.79 7.29 -1.45
N ILE A 142 15.28 8.27 -0.68
CA ILE A 142 15.74 9.66 -0.73
C ILE A 142 17.25 9.72 -0.49
N GLY A 143 17.97 10.46 -1.34
CA GLY A 143 19.42 10.58 -1.24
C GLY A 143 20.21 9.30 -1.52
N GLN A 144 19.56 8.23 -2.02
CA GLN A 144 20.14 6.91 -2.18
C GLN A 144 20.59 6.28 -0.85
N GLU A 145 20.02 6.73 0.27
CA GLU A 145 20.44 6.30 1.61
C GLU A 145 20.15 4.82 1.87
N GLY A 146 19.10 4.26 1.27
CA GLY A 146 18.85 2.82 1.36
C GLY A 146 19.96 2.00 0.71
N TRP A 147 20.47 2.44 -0.44
CA TRP A 147 21.62 1.80 -1.10
C TRP A 147 22.91 1.97 -0.31
N LYS A 148 23.18 3.19 0.19
CA LYS A 148 24.35 3.47 1.02
C LYS A 148 24.37 2.61 2.28
N ALA A 149 23.22 2.44 2.93
CA ALA A 149 23.10 1.65 4.16
C ALA A 149 23.46 0.17 3.96
N VAL A 150 23.25 -0.39 2.76
CA VAL A 150 23.63 -1.78 2.42
C VAL A 150 24.93 -1.87 1.63
N GLY A 151 25.67 -0.77 1.45
CA GLY A 151 26.91 -0.74 0.66
C GLY A 151 26.71 -1.07 -0.82
N SER A 152 25.52 -0.79 -1.35
CA SER A 152 25.16 -1.04 -2.76
C SER A 152 25.02 0.27 -3.54
N PHE A 153 24.74 0.14 -4.84
CA PHE A 153 24.44 1.23 -5.75
C PHE A 153 23.37 0.79 -6.75
N GLY A 154 22.68 1.75 -7.36
CA GLY A 154 21.66 1.48 -8.37
C GLY A 154 22.23 0.81 -9.62
N GLY A 155 21.42 -0.02 -10.28
CA GLY A 155 21.80 -0.65 -11.55
C GLY A 155 22.14 0.39 -12.63
N SER A 156 23.03 0.01 -13.56
CA SER A 156 23.39 0.83 -14.72
C SER A 156 22.96 0.11 -16.01
N PRO A 157 22.21 0.75 -16.92
CA PRO A 157 21.73 2.13 -16.83
C PRO A 157 20.60 2.29 -15.79
N ARG A 158 20.49 3.48 -15.21
CA ARG A 158 19.36 3.86 -14.36
C ARG A 158 18.15 4.26 -15.22
N PRO A 159 16.92 4.04 -14.71
CA PRO A 159 15.71 4.59 -15.33
C PRO A 159 15.80 6.11 -15.46
N LYS A 160 15.28 6.64 -16.56
CA LYS A 160 15.25 8.08 -16.87
C LYS A 160 13.88 8.71 -16.65
N GLU A 161 12.85 7.87 -16.56
CA GLU A 161 11.45 8.27 -16.45
C GLU A 161 10.76 7.37 -15.43
N ARG A 162 9.69 7.88 -14.82
CA ARG A 162 8.83 7.11 -13.92
C ARG A 162 7.93 6.21 -14.76
N TYR A 163 7.61 5.02 -14.26
CA TYR A 163 6.63 4.15 -14.93
C TYR A 163 5.18 4.64 -14.72
N ILE A 164 4.97 5.52 -13.75
CA ILE A 164 3.68 6.15 -13.49
C ILE A 164 3.67 7.48 -14.21
N GLU A 165 2.83 7.57 -15.23
CA GLU A 165 2.39 8.85 -15.77
C GLU A 165 1.43 9.47 -14.75
N LEU A 166 1.86 10.57 -14.13
CA LEU A 166 1.04 11.39 -13.22
C LEU A 166 0.07 12.27 -14.01
#